data_AF-A0A4Y8AG60-F1
#
_entry.id   AF-A0A4Y8AG60-F1
#
_cell.length_a   1.000
_cell.length_b   1.000
_cell.length_c   1.000
_cell.angle_alpha   90.00
_cell.angle_beta   90.00
_cell.angle_gamma   90.00
#
_symmetry.space_group_name_H-M   'P 1'
#
loop_
_entity.id
_entity.type
_entity.pdbx_description
1 polymer ?
#
loop_
_entity_poly.entity_id
_entity_poly.type
_entity_poly.pdbx_seq_one_letter_code
_entity_poly.pdbx_strand_id
1 'polypeptide(L)'
;MKNKFYLLPILVLMLSCSKKDTPQPQVEGPVTGRIYTSNFTAQNAVVKNVNFSYQNYKPEDLFAIYLSANKGDDCSADVKNFSVRLSVPKKIGKFRENDIYVLIDDPNSEEGALFSSDSVIEITSITADKVTGTVDAKLENNSIKGRFEAKICQ
;
A
#
# COMPACT_ATOMS: atom_id res chain seq x y z
N MET A 1 -0.07 42.37 -66.38
CA MET A 1 -1.45 42.77 -66.03
C MET A 1 -2.04 41.73 -65.08
N LYS A 2 -2.83 42.21 -64.11
CA LYS A 2 -3.51 41.50 -63.02
C LYS A 2 -4.04 40.10 -63.38
N ASN A 3 -3.89 39.12 -62.48
CA ASN A 3 -5.05 38.66 -61.71
C ASN A 3 -4.68 37.75 -60.53
N LYS A 4 -5.30 38.08 -59.40
CA LYS A 4 -5.28 37.37 -58.12
C LYS A 4 -6.09 36.08 -58.24
N PHE A 5 -5.60 34.99 -57.64
CA PHE A 5 -6.45 33.87 -57.24
C PHE A 5 -6.30 33.64 -55.73
N TYR A 6 -7.43 33.75 -55.04
CA TYR A 6 -7.66 33.43 -53.63
C TYR A 6 -7.79 31.92 -53.43
N LEU A 7 -7.57 31.46 -52.18
CA LEU A 7 -8.02 30.23 -51.47
C LEU A 7 -6.85 29.84 -50.52
N LEU A 8 -6.96 29.61 -49.20
CA LEU A 8 -8.02 29.09 -48.34
C LEU A 8 -7.61 29.42 -46.86
N PRO A 9 -8.54 29.58 -45.90
CA PRO A 9 -8.21 29.82 -44.49
C PRO A 9 -7.79 28.52 -43.78
N ILE A 10 -6.64 28.53 -43.09
CA ILE A 10 -6.19 27.42 -42.25
C ILE A 10 -6.96 27.47 -40.92
N LEU A 11 -7.95 26.57 -40.85
CA LEU A 11 -8.69 26.16 -39.67
C LEU A 11 -7.76 25.31 -38.77
N VAL A 12 -7.15 25.89 -37.75
CA VAL A 12 -6.47 25.11 -36.70
C VAL A 12 -7.49 24.77 -35.61
N LEU A 13 -8.16 23.63 -35.82
CA LEU A 13 -8.91 22.93 -34.77
C LEU A 13 -7.93 22.35 -33.74
N MET A 14 -8.32 22.50 -32.48
CA MET A 14 -8.24 21.47 -31.43
C MET A 14 -6.85 20.98 -31.02
N LEU A 15 -6.29 21.64 -30.01
CA LEU A 15 -5.62 20.94 -28.91
C LEU A 15 -6.20 21.45 -27.60
N SER A 16 -7.45 21.03 -27.34
CA SER A 16 -7.98 20.96 -25.98
C SER A 16 -7.07 20.03 -25.18
N CYS A 17 -6.10 20.60 -24.48
CA CYS A 17 -5.44 19.90 -23.39
C CYS A 17 -6.47 19.71 -22.26
N SER A 18 -7.23 18.62 -22.35
CA SER A 18 -7.89 18.04 -21.19
C SER A 18 -6.78 17.69 -20.19
N LYS A 19 -6.59 18.54 -19.18
CA LYS A 19 -5.86 18.17 -17.97
C LYS A 19 -6.63 16.99 -17.37
N LYS A 20 -6.09 15.79 -17.59
CA LYS A 20 -6.47 14.59 -16.86
C LYS A 20 -6.23 14.85 -15.38
N ASP A 21 -7.30 14.59 -14.63
CA ASP A 21 -7.39 14.22 -13.22
C ASP A 21 -6.17 14.53 -12.35
N THR A 22 -6.38 15.50 -11.46
CA THR A 22 -5.63 15.69 -10.22
C THR A 22 -5.35 14.32 -9.58
N PRO A 23 -4.10 14.00 -9.18
CA PRO A 23 -3.84 12.78 -8.43
C PRO A 23 -4.71 12.77 -7.17
N GLN A 24 -5.46 11.69 -6.99
CA GLN A 24 -6.19 11.38 -5.75
C GLN A 24 -5.24 11.57 -4.55
N PRO A 25 -5.68 12.15 -3.42
CA PRO A 25 -4.79 12.57 -2.34
C PRO A 25 -3.86 11.43 -1.92
N GLN A 26 -2.55 11.68 -1.98
CA GLN A 26 -1.60 10.88 -1.23
C GLN A 26 -2.06 10.91 0.22
N VAL A 27 -2.30 9.73 0.81
CA VAL A 27 -2.76 9.64 2.20
C VAL A 27 -1.61 10.14 3.08
N GLU A 28 -1.65 11.42 3.44
CA GLU A 28 -0.67 12.07 4.31
C GLU A 28 -0.92 11.64 5.76
N GLY A 29 -0.05 10.78 6.29
CA GLY A 29 -0.04 10.44 7.70
C GLY A 29 0.40 9.00 7.99
N PRO A 30 0.77 8.72 9.25
CA PRO A 30 1.08 7.35 9.69
C PRO A 30 -0.12 6.42 9.44
N VAL A 31 0.11 5.11 9.41
CA VAL A 31 -1.01 4.16 9.36
C VAL A 31 -1.86 4.35 10.61
N THR A 32 -3.10 4.79 10.41
CA THR A 32 -4.09 4.95 11.47
C THR A 32 -5.26 4.03 11.22
N GLY A 33 -6.09 3.80 12.21
CA GLY A 33 -7.21 2.91 12.01
C GLY A 33 -8.00 2.65 13.28
N ARG A 34 -8.92 1.70 13.17
CA ARG A 34 -9.64 1.10 14.28
C ARG A 34 -9.42 -0.39 14.23
N ILE A 35 -8.94 -0.97 15.33
CA ILE A 35 -8.86 -2.40 15.54
C ILE A 35 -9.85 -2.72 16.67
N TYR A 36 -10.89 -3.49 16.35
CA TYR A 36 -12.08 -3.74 17.15
C TYR A 36 -12.79 -2.44 17.59
N THR A 37 -12.59 -2.02 18.83
CA THR A 37 -13.15 -0.78 19.41
C THR A 37 -12.10 0.29 19.64
N SER A 38 -10.83 -0.01 19.39
CA SER A 38 -9.70 0.84 19.76
C SER A 38 -9.10 1.52 18.53
N ASN A 39 -8.82 2.82 18.66
CA ASN A 39 -8.07 3.54 17.64
C ASN A 39 -6.62 3.06 17.65
N PHE A 40 -6.05 2.90 16.47
CA PHE A 40 -4.68 2.45 16.22
C PHE A 40 -3.92 3.54 15.47
N THR A 41 -2.65 3.74 15.83
CA THR A 41 -1.71 4.59 15.08
C THR A 41 -0.38 3.88 15.06
N ALA A 42 -0.07 3.22 13.94
CA ALA A 42 1.21 2.58 13.74
C ALA A 42 2.28 3.58 13.31
N GLN A 43 3.45 3.44 13.92
CA GLN A 43 4.60 4.30 13.58
C GLN A 43 5.78 3.53 13.02
N ASN A 44 5.90 2.24 13.35
CA ASN A 44 6.99 1.40 12.86
C ASN A 44 6.44 0.18 12.13
N ALA A 45 7.06 -0.09 10.99
CA ALA A 45 6.77 -1.24 10.17
C ALA A 45 8.05 -2.11 10.05
N VAL A 46 7.98 -3.38 10.42
CA VAL A 46 9.12 -4.30 10.41
C VAL A 46 8.94 -5.27 9.25
N VAL A 47 9.96 -5.52 8.45
CA VAL A 47 9.89 -6.54 7.38
C VAL A 47 10.64 -7.80 7.82
N LYS A 48 9.91 -8.89 8.08
CA LYS A 48 10.50 -10.23 8.32
C LYS A 48 10.07 -11.19 7.21
N ASN A 49 10.80 -12.30 7.04
CA ASN A 49 10.47 -13.33 6.05
C ASN A 49 9.06 -13.87 6.24
N VAL A 50 8.40 -14.16 5.12
CA VAL A 50 7.09 -14.81 5.11
C VAL A 50 7.33 -16.32 5.18
N ASN A 51 6.66 -17.02 6.10
CA ASN A 51 6.62 -18.49 6.16
C ASN A 51 5.31 -19.03 5.57
N PHE A 52 4.62 -18.23 4.77
CA PHE A 52 3.30 -18.50 4.25
C PHE A 52 3.29 -18.30 2.73
N SER A 53 2.78 -19.29 1.99
CA SER A 53 2.52 -19.16 0.57
C SER A 53 1.08 -18.71 0.37
N TYR A 54 0.87 -17.76 -0.54
CA TYR A 54 -0.46 -17.27 -0.87
C TYR A 54 -0.70 -17.36 -2.37
N GLN A 55 -1.63 -18.23 -2.76
CA GLN A 55 -2.11 -18.53 -4.11
C GLN A 55 -1.05 -18.44 -5.23
N ASN A 56 -0.68 -17.22 -5.62
CA ASN A 56 0.17 -16.90 -6.76
C ASN A 56 1.62 -16.57 -6.41
N TYR A 57 1.97 -16.50 -5.12
CA TYR A 57 3.29 -16.09 -4.65
C TYR A 57 3.88 -17.11 -3.69
N LYS A 58 5.16 -17.42 -3.92
CA LYS A 58 5.94 -18.17 -2.95
C LYS A 58 6.36 -17.25 -1.80
N PRO A 59 6.68 -17.80 -0.62
CA PRO A 59 7.04 -16.98 0.53
C PRO A 59 8.24 -16.04 0.25
N GLU A 60 9.21 -16.47 -0.58
CA GLU A 60 10.35 -15.66 -0.99
C GLU A 60 10.00 -14.45 -1.87
N ASP A 61 8.81 -14.44 -2.49
CA ASP A 61 8.33 -13.36 -3.36
C ASP A 61 7.51 -12.30 -2.60
N LEU A 62 7.34 -12.47 -1.29
CA LEU A 62 6.47 -11.64 -0.45
C LEU A 62 7.26 -10.88 0.64
N PHE A 63 6.89 -9.63 0.90
CA PHE A 63 7.24 -8.93 2.14
C PHE A 63 6.17 -9.24 3.20
N ALA A 64 6.56 -9.51 4.45
CA ALA A 64 5.66 -9.41 5.60
C ALA A 64 6.01 -8.16 6.42
N ILE A 65 5.12 -7.18 6.40
CA ILE A 65 5.24 -5.86 7.01
C ILE A 65 4.43 -5.85 8.31
N TYR A 66 5.09 -5.78 9.46
CA TYR A 66 4.46 -5.81 10.77
C TYR A 66 4.29 -4.41 11.33
N LEU A 67 3.08 -3.99 11.67
CA LEU A 67 2.80 -2.65 12.21
C LEU A 67 2.55 -2.70 13.72
N SER A 68 3.30 -1.89 14.48
CA SER A 68 3.12 -1.76 15.93
C SER A 68 2.48 -0.41 16.29
N ALA A 69 1.59 -0.43 17.28
CA ALA A 69 1.04 0.76 17.92
C ALA A 69 2.08 1.50 18.79
N ASN A 70 3.15 0.81 19.21
CA ASN A 70 4.21 1.38 20.01
C ASN A 70 5.38 1.85 19.13
N LYS A 71 5.73 3.13 19.24
CA LYS A 71 6.82 3.75 18.47
C LYS A 71 8.22 3.22 18.79
N GLY A 72 8.36 2.43 19.86
CA GLY A 72 9.63 1.83 20.26
C GLY A 72 9.93 0.49 19.59
N ASP A 73 8.92 -0.18 19.02
CA ASP A 73 9.11 -1.52 18.46
C ASP A 73 9.76 -1.45 17.07
N ASP A 74 10.86 -2.16 16.87
CA ASP A 74 11.60 -2.22 15.61
C ASP A 74 12.08 -3.65 15.30
N CYS A 75 13.12 -3.82 14.47
CA CYS A 75 13.68 -5.12 14.13
C CYS A 75 14.09 -5.98 15.35
N SER A 76 14.37 -5.36 16.49
CA SER A 76 14.73 -6.05 17.74
C SER A 76 13.53 -6.52 18.55
N ALA A 77 12.33 -6.02 18.26
CA ALA A 77 11.12 -6.37 18.99
C ALA A 77 10.61 -7.78 18.63
N ASP A 78 9.99 -8.41 19.62
CA ASP A 78 9.27 -9.68 19.45
C ASP A 78 8.07 -9.46 18.52
N VAL A 79 7.80 -10.41 17.62
CA VAL A 79 6.70 -10.33 16.65
C VAL A 79 5.35 -10.16 17.35
N LYS A 80 5.20 -10.69 18.57
CA LYS A 80 3.97 -10.53 19.37
C LYS A 80 3.64 -9.08 19.76
N ASN A 81 4.60 -8.15 19.66
CA ASN A 81 4.35 -6.74 19.96
C ASN A 81 3.67 -5.98 18.82
N PHE A 82 3.51 -6.62 17.66
CA PHE A 82 2.89 -6.04 16.48
C PHE A 82 1.42 -6.47 16.40
N SER A 83 0.54 -5.58 15.95
CA SER A 83 -0.91 -5.83 15.91
C SER A 83 -1.44 -6.12 14.51
N VAL A 84 -0.62 -5.88 13.48
CA VAL A 84 -1.00 -6.05 12.08
C VAL A 84 0.17 -6.65 11.30
N ARG A 85 -0.10 -7.59 10.41
CA ARG A 85 0.85 -8.10 9.39
C ARG A 85 0.27 -7.87 7.99
N LEU A 86 0.95 -7.11 7.15
CA LEU A 86 0.64 -6.98 5.72
C LEU A 86 1.59 -7.89 4.94
N SER A 87 1.05 -8.83 4.16
CA SER A 87 1.82 -9.65 3.22
C SER A 87 1.54 -9.20 1.80
N VAL A 88 2.59 -8.77 1.09
CA VAL A 88 2.48 -8.13 -0.23
C VAL A 88 3.65 -8.52 -1.14
N PRO A 89 3.48 -8.48 -2.47
CA PRO A 89 4.55 -8.83 -3.40
C PRO A 89 5.78 -7.93 -3.26
N LYS A 90 6.98 -8.49 -3.42
CA LYS A 90 8.27 -7.76 -3.41
C LYS A 90 8.50 -6.94 -4.68
N LYS A 91 7.52 -6.14 -5.10
CA LYS A 91 7.61 -5.25 -6.26
C LYS A 91 6.81 -3.97 -6.04
N ILE A 92 7.21 -2.90 -6.71
CA ILE A 92 6.47 -1.64 -6.73
C ILE A 92 5.16 -1.86 -7.49
N GLY A 93 4.06 -1.35 -6.95
CA GLY A 93 2.75 -1.52 -7.57
C GLY A 93 1.60 -1.43 -6.57
N LYS A 94 0.39 -1.48 -7.12
CA LYS A 94 -0.87 -1.48 -6.37
C LYS A 94 -1.47 -2.88 -6.40
N PHE A 95 -1.75 -3.42 -5.22
CA PHE A 95 -2.16 -4.80 -5.01
C PHE A 95 -3.49 -4.86 -4.27
N ARG A 96 -4.30 -5.85 -4.63
CA ARG A 96 -5.67 -6.05 -4.15
C ARG A 96 -5.99 -7.53 -4.12
N GLU A 97 -7.05 -7.91 -3.42
CA GLU A 97 -7.63 -9.26 -3.51
C GLU A 97 -6.54 -10.34 -3.36
N ASN A 98 -6.41 -11.21 -4.36
CA ASN A 98 -5.52 -12.37 -4.36
C ASN A 98 -4.02 -12.02 -4.41
N ASP A 99 -3.64 -10.74 -4.52
CA ASP A 99 -2.24 -10.31 -4.44
C ASP A 99 -1.81 -9.92 -3.02
N ILE A 100 -2.74 -9.71 -2.08
CA ILE A 100 -2.42 -9.23 -0.74
C ILE A 100 -3.05 -10.06 0.35
N TYR A 101 -2.43 -10.01 1.51
CA TYR A 101 -2.97 -10.61 2.73
C TYR A 101 -2.75 -9.65 3.90
N VAL A 102 -3.80 -9.38 4.66
CA VAL A 102 -3.76 -8.51 5.84
C VAL A 102 -4.22 -9.33 7.04
N LEU A 103 -3.38 -9.39 8.06
CA LEU A 103 -3.66 -10.02 9.34
C LEU A 103 -3.79 -8.95 10.41
N ILE A 104 -4.80 -9.08 11.26
CA ILE A 104 -5.03 -8.23 12.42
C ILE A 104 -5.08 -9.13 13.66
N ASP A 105 -4.59 -8.60 14.80
CA ASP A 105 -4.58 -9.20 16.14
C ASP A 105 -3.31 -9.97 16.49
N ASP A 106 -3.16 -11.23 16.02
CA ASP A 106 -1.94 -12.03 16.28
C ASP A 106 -1.12 -12.25 14.99
N PRO A 107 0.03 -11.56 14.83
CA PRO A 107 0.92 -11.75 13.69
C PRO A 107 1.54 -13.16 13.58
N ASN A 108 1.48 -13.98 14.64
CA ASN A 108 1.96 -15.36 14.68
C ASN A 108 0.86 -16.39 14.42
N SER A 109 -0.41 -15.99 14.43
CA SER A 109 -1.52 -16.89 14.16
C SER A 109 -1.71 -17.08 12.66
N GLU A 110 -1.84 -18.33 12.21
CA GLU A 110 -2.32 -18.63 10.86
C GLU A 110 -3.84 -18.40 10.74
N GLU A 111 -4.54 -18.31 11.88
CA GLU A 111 -6.00 -18.13 12.00
C GLU A 111 -6.42 -16.67 12.08
N GLY A 112 -5.49 -15.73 11.99
CA GLY A 112 -5.86 -14.34 12.06
C GLY A 112 -6.82 -13.95 10.92
N ALA A 113 -7.57 -12.91 11.22
CA ALA A 113 -8.68 -12.43 10.43
C ALA A 113 -8.19 -12.04 8.99
N LEU A 114 -8.69 -12.74 7.96
CA LEU A 114 -8.28 -12.73 6.54
C LEU A 114 -9.12 -11.74 5.69
N PHE A 115 -8.55 -10.63 5.20
CA PHE A 115 -9.32 -9.67 4.37
C PHE A 115 -8.62 -9.22 3.10
N SER A 116 -9.18 -9.62 1.97
CA SER A 116 -8.66 -9.26 0.66
C SER A 116 -9.67 -8.58 -0.27
N SER A 117 -10.99 -8.72 -0.06
CA SER A 117 -11.97 -8.34 -1.08
C SER A 117 -11.99 -6.84 -1.42
N ASP A 118 -11.76 -5.96 -0.44
CA ASP A 118 -11.74 -4.50 -0.65
C ASP A 118 -10.43 -3.82 -0.22
N SER A 119 -9.47 -4.61 0.27
CA SER A 119 -8.19 -4.10 0.75
C SER A 119 -7.30 -3.67 -0.43
N VAL A 120 -6.60 -2.55 -0.26
CA VAL A 120 -5.65 -2.02 -1.23
C VAL A 120 -4.34 -1.72 -0.51
N ILE A 121 -3.25 -2.29 -1.01
CA ILE A 121 -1.90 -1.93 -0.57
C ILE A 121 -1.11 -1.49 -1.79
N GLU A 122 -0.46 -0.34 -1.68
CA GLU A 122 0.40 0.19 -2.73
C GLU A 122 1.83 0.30 -2.21
N ILE A 123 2.75 -0.42 -2.85
CA ILE A 123 4.19 -0.27 -2.63
C ILE A 123 4.68 0.83 -3.56
N THR A 124 5.16 1.93 -2.98
CA THR A 124 5.62 3.11 -3.72
C THR A 124 7.14 3.17 -3.86
N SER A 125 7.88 2.53 -2.96
CA SER A 125 9.34 2.43 -3.05
C SER A 125 9.86 1.19 -2.35
N ILE A 126 10.88 0.58 -2.94
CA ILE A 126 11.70 -0.48 -2.35
C ILE A 126 13.15 -0.02 -2.49
N THR A 127 13.87 -0.04 -1.38
CA THR A 127 15.30 0.27 -1.30
C THR A 127 16.02 -0.90 -0.64
N ALA A 128 17.34 -0.78 -0.45
CA ALA A 128 18.12 -1.83 0.21
C ALA A 128 17.73 -2.00 1.70
N ASP A 129 17.27 -0.93 2.35
CA ASP A 129 17.05 -0.88 3.79
C ASP A 129 15.58 -0.67 4.19
N LYS A 130 14.71 -0.30 3.24
CA LYS A 130 13.30 -0.07 3.55
C LYS A 130 12.32 -0.27 2.39
N VAL A 131 11.05 -0.49 2.76
CA VAL A 131 9.87 -0.53 1.88
C VAL A 131 8.90 0.56 2.32
N THR A 132 8.40 1.37 1.39
CA THR A 132 7.39 2.40 1.68
C THR A 132 6.14 2.17 0.85
N GLY A 133 4.99 2.52 1.41
CA GLY A 133 3.73 2.34 0.73
C GLY A 133 2.54 2.93 1.45
N THR A 134 1.36 2.67 0.92
CA THR A 134 0.08 2.99 1.55
C THR A 134 -0.75 1.74 1.74
N VAL A 135 -1.58 1.73 2.77
CA VAL A 135 -2.59 0.70 3.03
C VAL A 135 -3.95 1.37 3.17
N ASP A 136 -4.99 0.74 2.63
CA ASP A 136 -6.39 1.01 2.91
C ASP A 136 -7.08 -0.35 2.97
N ALA A 137 -7.30 -0.87 4.17
CA ALA A 137 -7.88 -2.19 4.41
C ALA A 137 -9.03 -2.07 5.40
N LYS A 138 -10.11 -2.81 5.14
CA LYS A 138 -11.34 -2.80 5.94
C LYS A 138 -11.87 -4.21 6.13
N LEU A 139 -12.37 -4.46 7.33
CA LEU A 139 -13.16 -5.63 7.69
C LEU A 139 -14.19 -5.20 8.73
N GLU A 140 -15.49 -5.43 8.51
CA GLU A 140 -16.52 -5.27 9.56
C GLU A 140 -16.28 -4.02 10.46
N ASN A 141 -15.78 -4.23 11.69
CA ASN A 141 -15.51 -3.20 12.70
C ASN A 141 -14.04 -2.71 12.74
N ASN A 142 -13.18 -3.28 11.90
CA ASN A 142 -11.77 -3.00 11.74
C ASN A 142 -11.49 -2.19 10.45
N SER A 143 -10.58 -1.24 10.55
CA SER A 143 -10.04 -0.56 9.37
C SER A 143 -8.64 -0.05 9.66
N ILE A 144 -7.74 -0.15 8.69
CA ILE A 144 -6.43 0.48 8.75
C ILE A 144 -6.20 1.26 7.46
N LYS A 145 -5.70 2.48 7.58
CA LYS A 145 -5.43 3.37 6.47
C LYS A 145 -4.26 4.29 6.77
N GLY A 146 -3.37 4.46 5.81
CA GLY A 146 -2.31 5.45 5.90
C GLY A 146 -1.06 5.06 5.13
N ARG A 147 0.01 5.82 5.35
CA ARG A 147 1.33 5.54 4.81
C ARG A 147 2.16 4.78 5.83
N PHE A 148 2.88 3.76 5.35
CA PHE A 148 3.89 3.06 6.13
C PHE A 148 5.29 3.30 5.54
N GLU A 149 6.28 3.26 6.43
CA GLU A 149 7.69 3.15 6.11
C GLU A 149 8.26 2.01 6.95
N ALA A 150 8.69 0.95 6.28
CA ALA A 150 9.09 -0.30 6.91
C ALA A 150 10.57 -0.59 6.71
N LYS A 151 11.33 -0.76 7.79
CA LYS A 151 12.74 -1.15 7.70
C LYS A 151 12.86 -2.63 7.34
N ILE A 152 13.73 -2.94 6.40
CA ILE A 152 14.11 -4.32 6.06
C ILE A 152 15.12 -4.79 7.11
N CYS A 153 14.70 -5.76 7.90
CA CYS A 153 15.56 -6.39 8.89
C CYS A 153 16.42 -7.47 8.23
N GLN A 154 17.69 -7.56 8.62
CA GLN A 154 18.62 -8.60 8.16
C GLN A 154 18.60 -9.80 9.10
#